data_AF-A0A2E8AVW8-F1
#
_entry.id   AF-A0A2E8AVW8-F1
#
_cell.length_a   1.000
_cell.length_b   1.000
_cell.length_c   1.000
_cell.angle_alpha   90.00
_cell.angle_beta   90.00
_cell.angle_gamma   90.00
#
_symmetry.space_group_name_H-M   'P 1'
#
loop_
_entity.id
_entity.type
_entity.pdbx_description
1 polymer ?
#
loop_
_entity_poly.entity_id
_entity_poly.type
_entity_poly.pdbx_seq_one_letter_code
_entity_poly.pdbx_strand_id
1 'polypeptide(L)'
;MDKGSTVPDGNELQPSEGELRLQVSLSGMDIADSLRIDLPHQSGDNSLSEFLEQVFPADETSQQQMSSMLDVRANPDLPEIYDAILAAFDEWRDGRCELEFFGDGELPLDLGAAVATQVLQGGEGLDGGNPPDPPLRKGGFAWALHLRIRRTYSALAYAVQQGFWDSKSELMGWLQSHTLLYFMDKHECSIASEPDGEAEEALLSVAGLLQSGGLIAVSQEAPSFTISTEGRRAIGRLLAETESYIDLYDHFKDTVFGEDAETVEFDTGQGTDLRVPVFISEGLDPIRTVFLLRMYDGTLDAFASTWQDRIDDESFFDSLLEPVVNRQGVDEALIDRIIGAGYVYLEERHQSARESAEREEIIQRVRAES
;
A
#
# COMPACT_ATOMS: atom_id res chain seq x y z
N MET A 1 70.03 -35.01 6.29
CA MET A 1 68.87 -34.85 7.18
C MET A 1 69.00 -33.50 7.83
N ASP A 2 68.34 -32.49 7.28
CA ASP A 2 67.24 -31.80 7.95
C ASP A 2 66.63 -30.84 6.92
N LYS A 3 65.34 -31.00 6.61
CA LYS A 3 64.62 -30.11 5.69
C LYS A 3 63.94 -29.07 6.56
N GLY A 4 64.33 -27.81 6.42
CA GLY A 4 63.59 -26.68 6.97
C GLY A 4 62.20 -26.61 6.35
N SER A 5 61.18 -26.91 7.15
CA SER A 5 59.80 -26.53 6.85
C SER A 5 59.58 -25.10 7.31
N THR A 6 59.65 -24.16 6.37
CA THR A 6 58.92 -22.90 6.50
C THR A 6 57.45 -23.17 6.21
N VAL A 7 56.64 -23.13 7.25
CA VAL A 7 55.18 -23.04 7.16
C VAL A 7 54.87 -21.70 6.46
N PRO A 8 54.15 -21.66 5.33
CA PRO A 8 53.62 -20.40 4.83
C PRO A 8 52.49 -19.98 5.76
N ASP A 9 52.59 -18.76 6.27
CA ASP A 9 51.55 -18.04 7.00
C ASP A 9 50.21 -18.11 6.27
N GLY A 10 49.14 -18.18 7.06
CA GLY A 10 47.77 -18.19 6.58
C GLY A 10 47.51 -16.99 5.68
N ASN A 11 47.17 -17.27 4.43
CA ASN A 11 46.47 -16.32 3.59
C ASN A 11 45.13 -16.03 4.28
N GLU A 12 45.05 -14.87 4.95
CA GLU A 12 43.78 -14.18 5.14
C GLU A 12 43.14 -14.06 3.75
N LEU A 13 42.10 -14.86 3.52
CA LEU A 13 41.26 -14.77 2.33
C LEU A 13 40.65 -13.37 2.32
N GLN A 14 41.21 -12.48 1.49
CA GLN A 14 40.57 -11.21 1.21
C GLN A 14 39.29 -11.50 0.42
N PRO A 15 38.14 -10.92 0.82
CA PRO A 15 36.83 -11.15 0.20
C PRO A 15 36.66 -10.46 -1.17
N SER A 16 37.70 -10.48 -2.00
CA SER A 16 37.77 -9.71 -3.24
C SER A 16 37.51 -10.52 -4.52
N GLU A 17 37.33 -11.84 -4.44
CA GLU A 17 37.05 -12.69 -5.61
C GLU A 17 35.96 -13.73 -5.31
N GLY A 18 34.75 -13.53 -5.86
CA GLY A 18 33.61 -14.45 -5.75
C GLY A 18 32.36 -13.98 -6.51
N GLU A 19 31.34 -14.82 -6.59
CA GLU A 19 29.97 -14.42 -6.99
C GLU A 19 29.10 -14.43 -5.73
N LEU A 20 28.33 -13.36 -5.50
CA LEU A 20 27.35 -13.27 -4.43
C LEU A 20 25.99 -13.70 -5.00
N ARG A 21 25.41 -14.75 -4.44
CA ARG A 21 24.02 -15.12 -4.70
C ARG A 21 23.11 -14.36 -3.75
N LEU A 22 22.27 -13.49 -4.31
CA LEU A 22 21.18 -12.85 -3.59
C LEU A 22 19.90 -13.63 -3.82
N GLN A 23 19.21 -13.99 -2.74
CA GLN A 23 17.86 -14.53 -2.78
C GLN A 23 16.92 -13.60 -2.02
N VAL A 24 15.95 -13.00 -2.70
CA VAL A 24 14.99 -12.07 -2.10
C VAL A 24 13.58 -12.64 -2.16
N SER A 25 12.85 -12.54 -1.06
CA SER A 25 11.42 -12.85 -1.01
C SER A 25 10.61 -11.79 -0.29
N LEU A 26 9.41 -11.49 -0.79
CA LEU A 26 8.42 -10.68 -0.07
C LEU A 26 7.65 -11.57 0.91
N SER A 27 7.21 -11.01 2.04
CA SER A 27 6.40 -11.74 3.01
C SER A 27 5.10 -12.24 2.39
N GLY A 28 4.84 -13.54 2.50
CA GLY A 28 3.67 -14.20 1.89
C GLY A 28 3.95 -14.83 0.51
N MET A 29 5.13 -14.57 -0.07
CA MET A 29 5.58 -15.19 -1.31
C MET A 29 6.17 -16.59 -1.07
N ASP A 30 5.94 -17.53 -1.99
CA ASP A 30 6.60 -18.84 -1.94
C ASP A 30 8.10 -18.66 -2.21
N ILE A 31 8.94 -19.52 -1.61
CA ILE A 31 10.37 -19.59 -1.89
C ILE A 31 10.62 -19.95 -3.37
N ALA A 32 9.68 -20.64 -4.02
CA ALA A 32 9.73 -20.88 -5.46
C ALA A 32 9.70 -19.59 -6.28
N ASP A 33 8.98 -18.57 -5.80
CA ASP A 33 8.80 -17.28 -6.46
C ASP A 33 9.84 -16.24 -6.01
N SER A 34 10.84 -16.66 -5.22
CA SER A 34 11.93 -15.78 -4.79
C SER A 34 12.81 -15.35 -5.95
N LEU A 35 13.17 -14.07 -5.96
CA LEU A 35 14.16 -13.51 -6.87
C LEU A 35 15.52 -14.11 -6.53
N ARG A 36 16.21 -14.66 -7.54
CA ARG A 36 17.57 -15.20 -7.39
C ARG A 36 18.48 -14.60 -8.44
N ILE A 37 19.47 -13.84 -7.98
CA ILE A 37 20.43 -13.15 -8.85
C ILE A 37 21.84 -13.49 -8.38
N ASP A 38 22.71 -13.83 -9.32
CA ASP A 38 24.14 -13.99 -9.09
C ASP A 38 24.82 -12.66 -9.48
N LEU A 39 25.38 -11.96 -8.49
CA LEU A 39 25.98 -10.64 -8.63
C LEU A 39 27.52 -10.73 -8.55
N PRO A 40 28.26 -9.96 -9.38
CA PRO A 40 29.71 -9.89 -9.25
C PRO A 40 30.06 -9.28 -7.89
N HIS A 41 30.90 -9.96 -7.12
CA HIS A 41 31.21 -9.56 -5.74
C HIS A 41 32.07 -8.29 -5.69
N GLN A 42 31.42 -7.13 -5.74
CA GLN A 42 32.06 -5.81 -5.58
C GLN A 42 31.68 -5.13 -4.25
N SER A 43 30.90 -5.79 -3.40
CA SER A 43 30.08 -5.11 -2.37
C SER A 43 30.31 -5.60 -0.93
N GLY A 44 31.37 -6.38 -0.67
CA GLY A 44 31.61 -6.96 0.67
C GLY A 44 31.73 -5.91 1.80
N ASP A 45 32.30 -4.75 1.47
CA ASP A 45 32.49 -3.62 2.40
C ASP A 45 31.34 -2.60 2.39
N ASN A 46 30.42 -2.68 1.42
CA ASN A 46 29.27 -1.78 1.37
C ASN A 46 28.30 -2.14 2.49
N SER A 47 27.63 -1.11 3.01
CA SER A 47 26.48 -1.34 3.89
C SER A 47 25.36 -2.06 3.14
N LEU A 48 24.53 -2.79 3.87
CA LEU A 48 23.38 -3.48 3.28
C LEU A 48 22.43 -2.49 2.58
N SER A 49 22.24 -1.28 3.13
CA SER A 49 21.44 -0.24 2.45
C SER A 49 22.04 0.19 1.10
N GLU A 50 23.33 0.48 1.03
CA GLU A 50 24.01 0.85 -0.22
C GLU A 50 23.96 -0.28 -1.24
N PHE A 51 24.06 -1.52 -0.78
CA PHE A 51 23.91 -2.69 -1.65
C PHE A 51 22.48 -2.81 -2.20
N LEU A 52 21.45 -2.63 -1.36
CA LEU A 52 20.06 -2.69 -1.81
C LEU A 52 19.71 -1.59 -2.80
N GLU A 53 20.25 -0.37 -2.64
CA GLU A 53 20.07 0.71 -3.61
C GLU A 53 20.76 0.42 -4.96
N GLN A 54 21.85 -0.36 -4.97
CA GLN A 54 22.48 -0.81 -6.21
C GLN A 54 21.66 -1.90 -6.92
N VAL A 55 21.01 -2.78 -6.15
CA VAL A 55 20.23 -3.90 -6.69
C VAL A 55 18.84 -3.46 -7.13
N PHE A 56 18.20 -2.56 -6.39
CA PHE A 56 16.85 -2.05 -6.65
C PHE A 56 16.89 -0.53 -6.84
N PRO A 57 17.59 0.01 -7.85
CA PRO A 57 17.80 1.45 -7.99
C PRO A 57 16.52 2.21 -8.32
N ALA A 58 16.47 3.49 -7.99
CA ALA A 58 15.32 4.37 -8.28
C ALA A 58 15.29 4.86 -9.74
N ASP A 59 16.41 4.80 -10.47
CA ASP A 59 16.49 5.33 -11.84
C ASP A 59 16.29 4.23 -12.91
N GLU A 60 15.49 4.54 -13.93
CA GLU A 60 15.15 3.60 -15.02
C GLU A 60 16.39 3.04 -15.73
N THR A 61 17.47 3.83 -15.86
CA THR A 61 18.67 3.40 -16.58
C THR A 61 19.39 2.28 -15.82
N SER A 62 19.56 2.42 -14.50
CA SER A 62 20.14 1.40 -13.65
C SER A 62 19.21 0.19 -13.49
N GLN A 63 17.89 0.41 -13.45
CA GLN A 63 16.90 -0.68 -13.44
C GLN A 63 17.01 -1.55 -14.70
N GLN A 64 17.12 -0.94 -15.88
CA GLN A 64 17.33 -1.66 -17.15
C GLN A 64 18.66 -2.43 -17.17
N GLN A 65 19.72 -1.86 -16.58
CA GLN A 65 21.00 -2.56 -16.45
C GLN A 65 20.86 -3.80 -15.58
N MET A 66 20.21 -3.69 -14.42
CA MET A 66 19.98 -4.83 -13.52
C MET A 66 19.10 -5.91 -14.20
N SER A 67 18.00 -5.50 -14.84
CA SER A 67 17.10 -6.40 -15.56
C SER A 67 17.82 -7.17 -16.67
N SER A 68 18.78 -6.54 -17.36
CA SER A 68 19.60 -7.20 -18.39
C SER A 68 20.55 -8.28 -17.85
N MET A 69 20.83 -8.28 -16.55
CA MET A 69 21.67 -9.29 -15.88
C MET A 69 20.89 -10.52 -15.43
N LEU A 70 19.55 -10.49 -15.47
CA LEU A 70 18.70 -11.61 -15.06
C LEU A 70 18.85 -12.77 -16.05
N ASP A 71 19.04 -13.99 -15.54
CA ASP A 71 19.10 -15.19 -16.37
C ASP A 71 17.68 -15.69 -16.72
N VAL A 72 17.02 -14.97 -17.63
CA VAL A 72 15.67 -15.26 -18.14
C VAL A 72 15.59 -16.65 -18.80
N ARG A 73 16.72 -17.25 -19.19
CA ARG A 73 16.73 -18.62 -19.72
C ARG A 73 16.57 -19.66 -18.62
N ALA A 74 17.12 -19.39 -17.44
CA ALA A 74 17.00 -20.28 -16.29
C ALA A 74 15.63 -20.15 -15.63
N ASN A 75 15.08 -18.94 -15.56
CA ASN A 75 13.73 -18.69 -15.08
C ASN A 75 13.10 -17.51 -15.86
N PRO A 76 12.09 -17.75 -16.71
CA PRO A 76 11.46 -16.71 -17.53
C PRO A 76 10.69 -15.67 -16.71
N ASP A 77 10.30 -15.99 -15.47
CA ASP A 77 9.48 -15.14 -14.61
C ASP A 77 10.33 -14.13 -13.81
N LEU A 78 11.66 -14.22 -13.87
CA LEU A 78 12.56 -13.34 -13.11
C LEU A 78 12.34 -11.84 -13.36
N PRO A 79 12.09 -11.36 -14.59
CA PRO A 79 11.78 -9.94 -14.80
C PRO A 79 10.54 -9.50 -14.03
N GLU A 80 9.44 -10.27 -14.10
CA GLU A 80 8.20 -9.95 -13.38
C GLU A 80 8.38 -9.96 -11.86
N ILE A 81 9.13 -10.95 -11.33
CA ILE A 81 9.46 -11.02 -9.90
C ILE A 81 10.33 -9.83 -9.48
N TYR A 82 11.31 -9.46 -10.31
CA TYR A 82 12.17 -8.30 -10.06
C TYR A 82 11.35 -7.01 -10.04
N ASP A 83 10.48 -6.80 -11.01
CA ASP A 83 9.60 -5.63 -11.10
C ASP A 83 8.66 -5.55 -9.89
N ALA A 84 8.12 -6.68 -9.42
CA ALA A 84 7.28 -6.72 -8.22
C ALA A 84 8.04 -6.32 -6.94
N ILE A 85 9.30 -6.73 -6.79
CA ILE A 85 10.14 -6.32 -5.64
C ILE A 85 10.55 -4.85 -5.78
N LEU A 86 10.92 -4.43 -6.98
CA LEU A 86 11.28 -3.05 -7.28
C LEU A 86 10.11 -2.10 -6.96
N ALA A 87 8.87 -2.47 -7.35
CA ALA A 87 7.67 -1.71 -7.01
C ALA A 87 7.49 -1.54 -5.49
N ALA A 88 7.84 -2.54 -4.67
CA ALA A 88 7.81 -2.40 -3.21
C ALA A 88 8.86 -1.40 -2.69
N PHE A 89 10.03 -1.32 -3.33
CA PHE A 89 11.02 -0.29 -3.01
C PHE A 89 10.55 1.11 -3.44
N ASP A 90 9.90 1.24 -4.59
CA ASP A 90 9.35 2.51 -5.05
C ASP A 90 8.22 2.99 -4.16
N GLU A 91 7.32 2.10 -3.74
CA GLU A 91 6.31 2.37 -2.71
C GLU A 91 6.92 2.89 -1.40
N TRP A 92 8.02 2.28 -0.96
CA TRP A 92 8.73 2.70 0.26
C TRP A 92 9.37 4.09 0.09
N ARG A 93 9.99 4.37 -1.05
CA ARG A 93 10.55 5.70 -1.38
C ARG A 93 9.49 6.79 -1.43
N ASP A 94 8.31 6.45 -1.95
CA ASP A 94 7.13 7.32 -1.95
C ASP A 94 6.53 7.54 -0.54
N GLY A 95 7.05 6.83 0.48
CA GLY A 95 6.54 6.83 1.84
C GLY A 95 5.20 6.09 2.00
N ARG A 96 4.80 5.26 1.04
CA ARG A 96 3.52 4.53 1.07
C ARG A 96 3.57 3.35 2.02
N CYS A 97 4.74 2.75 2.23
CA CYS A 97 4.94 1.63 3.13
C CYS A 97 6.25 1.76 3.91
N GLU A 98 6.39 0.92 4.93
CA GLU A 98 7.67 0.64 5.59
C GLU A 98 8.16 -0.75 5.16
N LEU A 99 9.48 -0.88 4.99
CA LEU A 99 10.13 -2.15 4.69
C LEU A 99 11.00 -2.60 5.86
N GLU A 100 10.69 -3.78 6.39
CA GLU A 100 11.53 -4.48 7.36
C GLU A 100 12.28 -5.62 6.66
N PHE A 101 13.55 -5.79 6.99
CA PHE A 101 14.45 -6.74 6.34
C PHE A 101 14.88 -7.83 7.31
N PHE A 102 14.72 -9.08 6.91
CA PHE A 102 15.04 -10.25 7.72
C PHE A 102 15.97 -11.20 6.97
N GLY A 103 16.92 -11.79 7.69
CA GLY A 103 17.81 -12.83 7.20
C GLY A 103 17.26 -14.22 7.48
N ASP A 104 18.16 -15.21 7.44
CA ASP A 104 17.83 -16.58 7.81
C ASP A 104 17.31 -16.67 9.26
N GLY A 105 16.27 -17.48 9.46
CA GLY A 105 15.64 -17.67 10.77
C GLY A 105 14.81 -16.48 11.27
N GLU A 106 14.38 -15.57 10.38
CA GLU A 106 13.58 -14.37 10.72
C GLU A 106 14.33 -13.38 11.64
N LEU A 107 15.66 -13.38 11.60
CA LEU A 107 16.47 -12.42 12.33
C LEU A 107 16.45 -11.06 11.61
N PRO A 108 16.15 -9.95 12.30
CA PRO A 108 16.16 -8.63 11.69
C PRO A 108 17.58 -8.27 11.25
N LEU A 109 17.70 -7.73 10.03
CA LEU A 109 18.98 -7.30 9.47
C LEU A 109 19.25 -5.85 9.83
N ASP A 110 20.52 -5.56 10.10
CA ASP A 110 21.03 -4.21 10.27
C ASP A 110 21.45 -3.65 8.90
N LEU A 111 20.71 -2.66 8.42
CA LEU A 111 20.95 -1.97 7.14
C LEU A 111 22.29 -1.23 7.11
N GLY A 112 22.81 -0.81 8.28
CA GLY A 112 24.10 -0.12 8.39
C GLY A 112 25.31 -1.06 8.43
N ALA A 113 25.08 -2.35 8.66
CA ALA A 113 26.16 -3.34 8.69
C ALA A 113 26.62 -3.72 7.28
N ALA A 114 27.89 -4.12 7.17
CA ALA A 114 28.46 -4.57 5.90
C ALA A 114 27.77 -5.85 5.42
N VAL A 115 27.57 -5.99 4.10
CA VAL A 115 26.98 -7.20 3.48
C VAL A 115 27.76 -8.46 3.89
N ALA A 116 29.09 -8.38 3.97
CA ALA A 116 29.92 -9.49 4.44
C ALA A 116 29.54 -9.96 5.85
N THR A 117 29.21 -9.06 6.77
CA THR A 117 28.79 -9.41 8.13
C THR A 117 27.45 -10.17 8.13
N GLN A 118 26.51 -9.76 7.29
CA GLN A 118 25.19 -10.39 7.19
C GLN A 118 25.27 -11.81 6.58
N VAL A 119 26.09 -11.97 5.53
CA VAL A 119 26.34 -13.27 4.89
C VAL A 119 26.97 -14.27 5.87
N LEU A 120 27.88 -13.81 6.74
CA LEU A 120 28.52 -14.67 7.74
C LEU A 120 27.55 -15.08 8.86
N GLN A 121 26.62 -14.22 9.26
CA GLN A 121 25.62 -14.51 10.30
C GLN A 121 24.55 -15.51 9.83
N GLY A 122 24.14 -15.49 8.56
CA GLY A 122 23.24 -16.49 7.98
C GLY A 122 23.83 -17.91 7.94
N GLY A 123 25.16 -18.03 8.03
CA GLY A 123 25.89 -19.29 8.11
C GLY A 123 26.06 -19.86 9.53
N GLU A 124 25.79 -19.08 10.58
CA GLU A 124 26.00 -19.51 11.97
C GLU A 124 24.81 -20.30 12.55
N GLY A 125 24.55 -21.43 11.91
CA GLY A 125 23.99 -22.59 12.57
C GLY A 125 25.03 -23.71 12.56
N LEU A 126 25.97 -23.70 13.51
CA LEU A 126 26.56 -24.85 14.22
C LEU A 126 27.99 -24.53 14.72
N ASP A 127 28.14 -24.59 16.05
CA ASP A 127 29.37 -24.58 16.85
C ASP A 127 30.24 -23.31 16.85
N GLY A 128 30.24 -22.63 18.01
CA GLY A 128 30.97 -21.39 18.26
C GLY A 128 32.50 -21.53 18.21
N GLY A 129 33.03 -21.56 16.99
CA GLY A 129 34.45 -21.49 16.70
C GLY A 129 34.70 -21.17 15.24
N ASN A 130 35.08 -19.92 14.96
CA ASN A 130 35.33 -19.31 13.64
C ASN A 130 34.16 -19.41 12.65
N PRO A 131 33.87 -18.35 11.88
CA PRO A 131 32.84 -18.42 10.85
C PRO A 131 33.17 -19.54 9.86
N PRO A 132 32.19 -20.34 9.41
CA PRO A 132 32.43 -21.39 8.45
C PRO A 132 32.94 -20.78 7.14
N ASP A 133 34.07 -21.28 6.63
CA ASP A 133 34.54 -20.96 5.28
C ASP A 133 33.37 -21.18 4.29
N PRO A 134 33.07 -20.23 3.39
CA PRO A 134 31.95 -20.38 2.47
C PRO A 134 32.13 -21.66 1.63
N PRO A 135 31.04 -22.40 1.32
CA PRO A 135 31.15 -23.67 0.63
C PRO A 135 31.81 -23.48 -0.74
N LEU A 136 33.00 -24.07 -0.90
CA LEU A 136 33.76 -24.06 -2.16
C LEU A 136 32.97 -24.76 -3.27
N ARG A 137 32.53 -24.00 -4.28
CA ARG A 137 32.08 -24.55 -5.57
C ARG A 137 33.25 -24.55 -6.55
N LYS A 138 33.21 -25.44 -7.55
CA LYS A 138 34.17 -25.43 -8.67
C LYS A 138 34.08 -24.08 -9.40
N GLY A 139 34.97 -23.14 -9.04
CA GLY A 139 35.00 -21.79 -9.62
C GLY A 139 35.16 -20.65 -8.61
N GLY A 140 34.95 -20.87 -7.29
CA GLY A 140 35.10 -19.83 -6.27
C GLY A 140 34.28 -20.08 -4.98
N PHE A 141 34.33 -19.10 -4.07
CA PHE A 141 33.43 -19.02 -2.90
C PHE A 141 32.04 -18.57 -3.35
N ALA A 142 31.00 -19.31 -2.99
CA ALA A 142 29.62 -18.89 -3.21
C ALA A 142 29.08 -18.28 -1.93
N TRP A 143 28.99 -16.96 -1.90
CA TRP A 143 28.39 -16.22 -0.79
C TRP A 143 26.88 -16.20 -1.04
N ALA A 144 26.06 -16.46 -0.03
CA ALA A 144 24.61 -16.43 -0.16
C ALA A 144 24.03 -15.45 0.84
N LEU A 145 23.25 -14.49 0.37
CA LEU A 145 22.44 -13.61 1.20
C LEU A 145 20.98 -13.94 0.96
N HIS A 146 20.29 -14.40 2.00
CA HIS A 146 18.85 -14.57 1.98
C HIS A 146 18.21 -13.35 2.63
N LEU A 147 17.29 -12.73 1.89
CA LEU A 147 16.58 -11.54 2.30
C LEU A 147 15.09 -11.81 2.24
N ARG A 148 14.42 -11.68 3.37
CA ARG A 148 12.96 -11.64 3.45
C ARG A 148 12.55 -10.21 3.78
N ILE A 149 11.71 -9.63 2.94
CA ILE A 149 11.21 -8.27 3.09
C ILE A 149 9.78 -8.36 3.61
N ARG A 150 9.48 -7.67 4.71
CA ARG A 150 8.12 -7.45 5.17
C ARG A 150 7.73 -6.02 4.84
N ARG A 151 6.63 -5.90 4.11
CA ARG A 151 6.01 -4.62 3.78
C ARG A 151 4.88 -4.37 4.77
N THR A 152 4.81 -3.18 5.33
CA THR A 152 3.70 -2.75 6.19
C THR A 152 3.19 -1.39 5.73
N TYR A 153 1.88 -1.29 5.58
CA TYR A 153 1.20 -0.07 5.14
C TYR A 153 0.65 0.68 6.34
N SER A 154 0.79 2.01 6.35
CA SER A 154 0.07 2.89 7.28
C SER A 154 -0.45 4.11 6.53
N ALA A 155 -1.72 4.07 6.17
CA ALA A 155 -2.41 5.15 5.48
C ALA A 155 -2.48 6.41 6.35
N LEU A 156 -2.63 6.25 7.67
CA LEU A 156 -2.66 7.36 8.62
C LEU A 156 -1.30 8.07 8.71
N ALA A 157 -0.20 7.32 8.76
CA ALA A 157 1.14 7.91 8.77
C ALA A 157 1.44 8.61 7.43
N TYR A 158 1.12 7.94 6.32
CA TYR A 158 1.24 8.50 4.97
C TYR A 158 0.47 9.82 4.82
N ALA A 159 -0.76 9.91 5.33
CA ALA A 159 -1.58 11.12 5.27
C ALA A 159 -0.88 12.36 5.84
N VAL A 160 -0.21 12.18 6.99
CA VAL A 160 0.51 13.25 7.68
C VAL A 160 1.83 13.56 6.98
N GLN A 161 2.56 12.52 6.55
CA GLN A 161 3.82 12.67 5.84
C GLN A 161 3.67 13.46 4.54
N GLN A 162 2.60 13.22 3.80
CA GLN A 162 2.30 13.90 2.54
C GLN A 162 1.62 15.27 2.75
N GLY A 163 1.29 15.63 3.99
CA GLY A 163 0.69 16.93 4.31
C GLY A 163 -0.79 17.05 3.95
N PHE A 164 -1.52 15.94 3.76
CA PHE A 164 -2.99 15.96 3.63
C PHE A 164 -3.67 16.34 4.94
N TRP A 165 -3.05 16.01 6.07
CA TRP A 165 -3.53 16.29 7.42
C TRP A 165 -2.40 16.82 8.29
N ASP A 166 -2.68 17.80 9.15
CA ASP A 166 -1.66 18.43 10.00
C ASP A 166 -1.13 17.47 11.08
N SER A 167 -1.98 16.55 11.55
CA SER A 167 -1.59 15.56 12.54
C SER A 167 -2.43 14.29 12.50
N LYS A 168 -1.83 13.19 12.96
CA LYS A 168 -2.51 11.90 13.09
C LYS A 168 -3.71 11.98 14.05
N SER A 169 -3.59 12.75 15.12
CA SER A 169 -4.66 12.94 16.10
C SER A 169 -5.88 13.65 15.51
N GLU A 170 -5.67 14.63 14.63
CA GLU A 170 -6.75 15.32 13.95
C GLU A 170 -7.47 14.38 12.98
N LEU A 171 -6.71 13.68 12.15
CA LEU A 171 -7.24 12.69 11.22
C LEU A 171 -8.03 11.59 11.95
N MET A 172 -7.47 11.05 13.04
CA MET A 172 -8.16 10.05 13.87
C MET A 172 -9.47 10.61 14.44
N GLY A 173 -9.45 11.81 15.02
CA GLY A 173 -10.67 12.44 15.53
C GLY A 173 -11.74 12.63 14.45
N TRP A 174 -11.33 12.96 13.23
CA TRP A 174 -12.23 13.05 12.08
C TRP A 174 -12.82 11.69 11.70
N LEU A 175 -11.99 10.66 11.53
CA LEU A 175 -12.42 9.29 11.17
C LEU A 175 -13.36 8.69 12.20
N GLN A 176 -13.03 8.84 13.49
CA GLN A 176 -13.83 8.38 14.62
C GLN A 176 -15.20 9.05 14.66
N SER A 177 -15.22 10.38 14.56
CA SER A 177 -16.46 11.17 14.59
C SER A 177 -17.44 10.76 13.49
N HIS A 178 -16.94 10.56 12.27
CA HIS A 178 -17.77 10.20 11.13
C HIS A 178 -18.18 8.72 11.12
N THR A 179 -17.31 7.83 11.60
CA THR A 179 -17.66 6.42 11.85
C THR A 179 -18.82 6.32 12.84
N LEU A 180 -18.74 7.07 13.95
CA LEU A 180 -19.81 7.09 14.93
C LEU A 180 -21.12 7.63 14.34
N LEU A 181 -21.08 8.78 13.67
CA LEU A 181 -22.27 9.34 13.02
C LEU A 181 -22.89 8.37 12.00
N TYR A 182 -22.07 7.65 11.23
CA TYR A 182 -22.51 6.64 10.29
C TYR A 182 -23.31 5.53 10.96
N PHE A 183 -22.79 4.94 12.04
CA PHE A 183 -23.51 3.89 12.76
C PHE A 183 -24.77 4.41 13.46
N MET A 184 -24.75 5.64 13.99
CA MET A 184 -25.93 6.22 14.62
C MET A 184 -27.05 6.53 13.63
N ASP A 185 -26.70 6.97 12.41
CA ASP A 185 -27.67 7.28 11.37
C ASP A 185 -28.20 6.02 10.67
N LYS A 186 -27.30 5.17 10.15
CA LYS A 186 -27.67 4.01 9.32
C LYS A 186 -28.15 2.81 10.12
N HIS A 187 -27.54 2.56 11.29
CA HIS A 187 -27.84 1.39 12.12
C HIS A 187 -28.65 1.74 13.37
N GLU A 188 -29.10 3.00 13.49
CA GLU A 188 -29.88 3.51 14.63
C GLU A 188 -29.22 3.22 15.99
N CYS A 189 -27.88 3.14 16.02
CA CYS A 189 -27.17 2.78 17.24
C CYS A 189 -27.24 3.91 18.27
N SER A 190 -27.23 3.54 19.55
CA SER A 190 -27.18 4.47 20.68
C SER A 190 -25.99 4.11 21.58
N ILE A 191 -25.24 5.11 22.02
CA ILE A 191 -24.13 4.91 22.98
C ILE A 191 -24.64 5.22 24.38
N ALA A 192 -24.38 4.33 25.34
CA ALA A 192 -24.63 4.62 26.75
C ALA A 192 -23.84 5.85 27.22
N SER A 193 -24.44 6.68 28.08
CA SER A 193 -23.78 7.89 28.59
C SER A 193 -22.84 7.62 29.78
N GLU A 194 -22.79 6.39 30.28
CA GLU A 194 -21.91 5.95 31.36
C GLU A 194 -21.05 4.79 30.84
N PRO A 195 -19.71 4.84 30.97
CA PRO A 195 -18.82 3.80 30.47
C PRO A 195 -18.67 2.64 31.46
N ASP A 196 -18.52 1.42 30.92
CA ASP A 196 -18.14 0.18 31.58
C ASP A 196 -16.87 -0.41 30.95
N GLY A 197 -15.85 0.43 30.71
CA GLY A 197 -14.53 -0.01 30.22
C GLY A 197 -13.77 1.02 29.40
N GLU A 198 -12.50 0.73 29.07
CA GLU A 198 -11.60 1.63 28.34
C GLU A 198 -12.08 1.95 26.91
N ALA A 199 -12.62 0.95 26.18
CA ALA A 199 -13.19 1.17 24.85
C ALA A 199 -14.40 2.12 24.88
N GLU A 200 -15.21 2.04 25.94
CA GLU A 200 -16.35 2.94 26.14
C GLU A 200 -15.91 4.36 26.53
N GLU A 201 -14.77 4.52 27.21
CA GLU A 201 -14.18 5.84 27.48
C GLU A 201 -13.73 6.55 26.19
N ALA A 202 -13.09 5.84 25.26
CA ALA A 202 -12.71 6.39 23.96
C ALA A 202 -13.94 6.81 23.15
N LEU A 203 -14.97 5.95 23.10
CA LEU A 203 -16.26 6.28 22.48
C LEU A 203 -16.92 7.51 23.09
N LEU A 204 -16.87 7.67 24.42
CA LEU A 204 -17.42 8.83 25.10
C LEU A 204 -16.63 10.12 24.80
N SER A 205 -15.32 10.04 24.60
CA SER A 205 -14.52 11.19 24.16
C SER A 205 -15.02 11.69 22.79
N VAL A 206 -15.18 10.77 21.83
CA VAL A 206 -15.71 11.08 20.49
C VAL A 206 -17.15 11.59 20.58
N ALA A 207 -17.99 10.96 21.40
CA ALA A 207 -19.36 11.41 21.62
C ALA A 207 -19.40 12.82 22.24
N GLY A 208 -18.52 13.13 23.18
CA GLY A 208 -18.38 14.46 23.77
C GLY A 208 -18.03 15.53 22.74
N LEU A 209 -17.11 15.23 21.80
CA LEU A 209 -16.78 16.12 20.69
C LEU A 209 -18.00 16.37 19.79
N LEU A 210 -18.67 15.30 19.35
CA LEU A 210 -19.89 15.41 18.54
C LEU A 210 -21.02 16.15 19.25
N GLN A 211 -21.18 15.95 20.56
CA GLN A 211 -22.18 16.64 21.37
C GLN A 211 -21.85 18.13 21.47
N SER A 212 -20.59 18.48 21.70
CA SER A 212 -20.15 19.88 21.75
C SER A 212 -20.38 20.62 20.43
N GLY A 213 -20.26 19.90 19.30
CA GLY A 213 -20.60 20.39 17.96
C GLY A 213 -22.10 20.36 17.62
N GLY A 214 -22.95 19.86 18.52
CA GLY A 214 -24.39 19.75 18.32
C GLY A 214 -24.83 18.67 17.31
N LEU A 215 -23.94 17.74 16.97
CA LEU A 215 -24.22 16.67 16.00
C LEU A 215 -24.97 15.51 16.65
N ILE A 216 -24.75 15.26 17.94
CA ILE A 216 -25.52 14.31 18.75
C ILE A 216 -26.09 14.99 20.00
N ALA A 217 -27.07 14.37 20.65
CA ALA A 217 -27.71 14.88 21.86
C ALA A 217 -27.96 13.76 22.87
N VAL A 218 -28.09 14.12 24.16
CA VAL A 218 -28.51 13.18 25.19
C VAL A 218 -29.99 12.85 24.99
N SER A 219 -30.32 11.57 24.97
CA SER A 219 -31.68 11.06 24.90
C SER A 219 -32.48 11.46 26.14
N GLN A 220 -33.75 11.78 25.94
CA GLN A 220 -34.68 12.06 27.05
C GLN A 220 -35.27 10.76 27.62
N GLU A 221 -35.18 9.65 26.89
CA GLU A 221 -35.84 8.38 27.20
C GLU A 221 -34.90 7.39 27.90
N ALA A 222 -33.60 7.51 27.66
CA ALA A 222 -32.57 6.62 28.18
C ALA A 222 -31.27 7.41 28.46
N PRO A 223 -30.39 6.91 29.35
CA PRO A 223 -29.06 7.48 29.56
C PRO A 223 -28.15 7.13 28.37
N SER A 224 -28.44 7.69 27.20
CA SER A 224 -27.73 7.42 25.96
C SER A 224 -27.64 8.64 25.07
N PHE A 225 -26.73 8.62 24.10
CA PHE A 225 -26.66 9.62 23.03
C PHE A 225 -27.45 9.17 21.80
N THR A 226 -28.11 10.11 21.14
CA THR A 226 -28.82 9.93 19.86
C THR A 226 -28.40 10.98 18.85
N ILE A 227 -28.48 10.64 17.56
CA ILE A 227 -28.12 11.56 16.49
C ILE A 227 -29.13 12.71 16.42
N SER A 228 -28.62 13.94 16.35
CA SER A 228 -29.47 15.13 16.22
C SER A 228 -29.90 15.33 14.76
N THR A 229 -30.83 16.25 14.52
CA THR A 229 -31.16 16.66 13.15
C THR A 229 -29.96 17.27 12.42
N GLU A 230 -29.07 17.99 13.12
CA GLU A 230 -27.87 18.53 12.48
C GLU A 230 -26.85 17.43 12.17
N GLY A 231 -26.72 16.42 13.04
CA GLY A 231 -25.91 15.23 12.76
C GLY A 231 -26.37 14.52 11.49
N ARG A 232 -27.69 14.29 11.35
CA ARG A 232 -28.25 13.70 10.12
C ARG A 232 -28.00 14.56 8.88
N ARG A 233 -28.09 15.89 9.00
CA ARG A 233 -27.74 16.78 7.88
C ARG A 233 -26.25 16.73 7.56
N ALA A 234 -25.38 16.65 8.57
CA ALA A 234 -23.94 16.57 8.38
C ALA A 234 -23.55 15.31 7.61
N ILE A 235 -24.05 14.15 8.01
CA ILE A 235 -23.78 12.91 7.27
C ILE A 235 -24.41 12.94 5.87
N GLY A 236 -25.63 13.47 5.73
CA GLY A 236 -26.26 13.63 4.42
C GLY A 236 -25.45 14.51 3.46
N ARG A 237 -24.76 15.55 3.96
CA ARG A 237 -23.84 16.37 3.14
C ARG A 237 -22.63 15.56 2.67
N LEU A 238 -22.08 14.70 3.53
CA LEU A 238 -20.94 13.85 3.16
C LEU A 238 -21.35 12.79 2.14
N LEU A 239 -22.54 12.21 2.25
CA LEU A 239 -23.03 11.26 1.25
C LEU A 239 -23.24 11.93 -0.12
N ALA A 240 -23.79 13.15 -0.15
CA ALA A 240 -23.93 13.92 -1.39
C ALA A 240 -22.57 14.32 -2.00
N GLU A 241 -21.58 14.59 -1.15
CA GLU A 241 -20.18 14.79 -1.58
C GLU A 241 -19.62 13.50 -2.19
N THR A 242 -19.84 12.33 -1.57
CA THR A 242 -19.43 11.04 -2.13
C THR A 242 -20.09 10.75 -3.48
N GLU A 243 -21.39 11.03 -3.61
CA GLU A 243 -22.12 10.89 -4.88
C GLU A 243 -21.48 11.74 -5.99
N SER A 244 -21.02 12.95 -5.65
CA SER A 244 -20.30 13.81 -6.60
C SER A 244 -18.96 13.19 -7.02
N TYR A 245 -18.23 12.54 -6.11
CA TYR A 245 -17.01 11.81 -6.46
C TYR A 245 -17.28 10.60 -7.35
N ILE A 246 -18.37 9.87 -7.09
CA ILE A 246 -18.77 8.72 -7.91
C ILE A 246 -19.11 9.19 -9.33
N ASP A 247 -19.91 10.24 -9.46
CA ASP A 247 -20.30 10.79 -10.76
C ASP A 247 -19.09 11.25 -11.59
N LEU A 248 -18.09 11.84 -10.93
CA LEU A 248 -16.90 12.37 -11.61
C LEU A 248 -15.82 11.31 -11.88
N TYR A 249 -15.64 10.34 -10.98
CA TYR A 249 -14.41 9.53 -10.97
C TYR A 249 -14.64 8.00 -10.96
N ASP A 250 -15.87 7.50 -10.83
CA ASP A 250 -16.09 6.04 -10.69
C ASP A 250 -15.68 5.23 -11.93
N HIS A 251 -15.67 5.86 -13.12
CA HIS A 251 -15.19 5.21 -14.35
C HIS A 251 -13.69 4.88 -14.33
N PHE A 252 -12.90 5.53 -13.47
CA PHE A 252 -11.47 5.21 -13.31
C PHE A 252 -11.21 3.93 -12.51
N LYS A 253 -12.24 3.32 -11.91
CA LYS A 253 -12.10 2.06 -11.15
C LYS A 253 -11.65 0.86 -12.01
N ASP A 254 -11.75 1.01 -13.32
CA ASP A 254 -11.54 -0.04 -14.31
C ASP A 254 -10.94 0.60 -15.56
N THR A 255 -9.66 0.97 -15.45
CA THR A 255 -8.91 1.65 -16.51
C THR A 255 -7.91 0.70 -17.16
N VAL A 256 -7.96 0.56 -18.48
CA VAL A 256 -6.97 -0.16 -19.29
C VAL A 256 -6.08 0.85 -20.00
N PHE A 257 -4.76 0.74 -19.79
CA PHE A 257 -3.74 1.66 -20.29
C PHE A 257 -2.39 0.96 -20.41
N GLY A 258 -1.43 1.54 -21.14
CA GLY A 258 -0.06 1.00 -21.27
C GLY A 258 0.34 0.69 -22.71
N GLU A 259 1.47 -0.01 -22.90
CA GLU A 259 2.07 -0.29 -24.22
C GLU A 259 1.18 -1.19 -25.10
N ASP A 260 0.40 -2.08 -24.49
CA ASP A 260 -0.50 -3.00 -25.18
C ASP A 260 -1.87 -2.37 -25.52
N ALA A 261 -2.15 -1.17 -25.01
CA ALA A 261 -3.40 -0.46 -25.23
C ALA A 261 -3.25 0.61 -26.32
N GLU A 262 -3.96 0.48 -27.44
CA GLU A 262 -3.97 1.52 -28.49
C GLU A 262 -4.54 2.86 -27.97
N THR A 263 -5.50 2.78 -27.05
CA THR A 263 -6.16 3.93 -26.39
C THR A 263 -6.47 3.60 -24.94
N VAL A 264 -6.66 4.63 -24.11
CA VAL A 264 -7.16 4.45 -22.74
C VAL A 264 -8.63 4.04 -22.81
N GLU A 265 -8.98 2.94 -22.16
CA GLU A 265 -10.34 2.42 -22.10
C GLU A 265 -10.84 2.33 -20.65
N PHE A 266 -12.15 2.49 -20.46
CA PHE A 266 -12.81 2.50 -19.15
C PHE A 266 -13.97 1.50 -19.12
N ASP A 267 -14.29 0.96 -17.94
CA ASP A 267 -15.43 0.04 -17.72
C ASP A 267 -15.37 -1.24 -18.59
N THR A 268 -14.17 -1.79 -18.84
CA THR A 268 -13.95 -3.00 -19.67
C THR A 268 -14.14 -4.32 -18.92
N GLY A 269 -14.08 -4.27 -17.59
CA GLY A 269 -14.06 -5.38 -16.65
C GLY A 269 -12.68 -6.01 -16.45
N GLN A 270 -11.62 -5.47 -17.05
CA GLN A 270 -10.25 -6.03 -17.05
C GLN A 270 -9.17 -4.99 -16.68
N GLY A 271 -9.56 -3.76 -16.39
CA GLY A 271 -8.67 -2.68 -16.03
C GLY A 271 -8.27 -2.66 -14.56
N THR A 272 -7.46 -1.67 -14.22
CA THR A 272 -6.96 -1.43 -12.86
C THR A 272 -7.71 -0.25 -12.24
N ASP A 273 -7.89 -0.27 -10.92
CA ASP A 273 -8.49 0.85 -10.18
C ASP A 273 -7.48 1.99 -10.04
N LEU A 274 -7.71 3.07 -10.78
CA LEU A 274 -6.88 4.28 -10.79
C LEU A 274 -7.53 5.46 -10.05
N ARG A 275 -8.61 5.23 -9.30
CA ARG A 275 -9.31 6.34 -8.61
C ARG A 275 -8.40 7.09 -7.65
N VAL A 276 -7.59 6.39 -6.85
CA VAL A 276 -6.69 7.06 -5.89
C VAL A 276 -5.60 7.89 -6.58
N PRO A 277 -4.84 7.37 -7.58
CA PRO A 277 -3.94 8.20 -8.37
C PRO A 277 -4.62 9.44 -8.97
N VAL A 278 -5.83 9.29 -9.50
CA VAL A 278 -6.62 10.42 -10.04
C VAL A 278 -6.97 11.43 -8.95
N PHE A 279 -7.44 11.00 -7.77
CA PHE A 279 -7.73 11.90 -6.66
C PHE A 279 -6.51 12.74 -6.26
N ILE A 280 -5.34 12.11 -6.19
CA ILE A 280 -4.09 12.79 -5.83
C ILE A 280 -3.70 13.81 -6.90
N SER A 281 -3.73 13.44 -8.19
CA SER A 281 -3.40 14.34 -9.30
C SER A 281 -4.37 15.54 -9.39
N GLU A 282 -5.66 15.31 -9.14
CA GLU A 282 -6.68 16.35 -9.11
C GLU A 282 -6.66 17.22 -7.82
N GLY A 283 -5.72 16.96 -6.90
CA GLY A 283 -5.53 17.74 -5.68
C GLY A 283 -6.56 17.46 -4.58
N LEU A 284 -7.23 16.30 -4.62
CA LEU A 284 -8.13 15.85 -3.58
C LEU A 284 -7.35 15.14 -2.46
N ASP A 285 -7.92 15.15 -1.25
CA ASP A 285 -7.42 14.32 -0.15
C ASP A 285 -7.87 12.87 -0.34
N PRO A 286 -6.96 11.93 -0.69
CA PRO A 286 -7.33 10.54 -0.96
C PRO A 286 -7.84 9.82 0.29
N ILE A 287 -7.42 10.22 1.49
CA ILE A 287 -7.84 9.60 2.75
C ILE A 287 -9.32 9.89 2.99
N ARG A 288 -9.69 11.18 2.91
CA ARG A 288 -11.08 11.60 3.00
C ARG A 288 -11.91 10.94 1.91
N THR A 289 -11.51 11.05 0.64
CA THR A 289 -12.30 10.55 -0.48
C THR A 289 -12.54 9.04 -0.38
N VAL A 290 -11.50 8.25 -0.08
CA VAL A 290 -11.65 6.80 0.10
C VAL A 290 -12.51 6.48 1.31
N PHE A 291 -12.31 7.13 2.45
CA PHE A 291 -13.16 6.92 3.63
C PHE A 291 -14.64 7.17 3.34
N LEU A 292 -14.94 8.26 2.64
CA LEU A 292 -16.30 8.62 2.23
C LEU A 292 -16.91 7.57 1.28
N LEU A 293 -16.12 7.03 0.34
CA LEU A 293 -16.54 5.90 -0.51
C LEU A 293 -16.84 4.64 0.31
N ARG A 294 -16.04 4.33 1.33
CA ARG A 294 -16.25 3.17 2.23
C ARG A 294 -17.50 3.29 3.10
N MET A 295 -17.87 4.51 3.49
CA MET A 295 -19.16 4.74 4.14
C MET A 295 -20.31 4.56 3.17
N TYR A 296 -20.17 5.06 1.94
CA TYR A 296 -21.23 5.01 0.93
C TYR A 296 -21.50 3.60 0.41
N ASP A 297 -20.46 2.82 0.11
CA ASP A 297 -20.58 1.46 -0.43
C ASP A 297 -20.99 0.41 0.63
N GLY A 298 -21.07 0.81 1.90
CA GLY A 298 -21.46 -0.05 3.01
C GLY A 298 -20.33 -0.95 3.52
N THR A 299 -19.05 -0.70 3.15
CA THR A 299 -17.91 -1.46 3.68
C THR A 299 -17.90 -1.50 5.21
N LEU A 300 -18.28 -0.39 5.85
CA LEU A 300 -18.35 -0.32 7.31
C LEU A 300 -19.43 -1.25 7.91
N ASP A 301 -20.45 -1.67 7.15
CA ASP A 301 -21.52 -2.53 7.65
C ASP A 301 -21.01 -3.91 8.08
N ALA A 302 -19.89 -4.37 7.51
CA ALA A 302 -19.23 -5.61 7.93
C ALA A 302 -18.78 -5.57 9.41
N PHE A 303 -18.67 -4.37 9.99
CA PHE A 303 -18.22 -4.14 11.37
C PHE A 303 -19.37 -3.72 12.31
N ALA A 304 -20.63 -3.80 11.89
CA ALA A 304 -21.77 -3.32 12.68
C ALA A 304 -21.84 -3.89 14.12
N SER A 305 -21.30 -5.09 14.35
CA SER A 305 -21.23 -5.72 15.68
C SER A 305 -19.93 -5.49 16.46
N THR A 306 -18.90 -4.89 15.85
CA THR A 306 -17.54 -4.81 16.44
C THR A 306 -16.88 -3.43 16.32
N TRP A 307 -17.51 -2.47 15.64
CA TRP A 307 -16.94 -1.14 15.40
C TRP A 307 -16.63 -0.39 16.70
N GLN A 308 -17.42 -0.60 17.76
CA GLN A 308 -17.24 0.03 19.06
C GLN A 308 -15.86 -0.28 19.67
N ASP A 309 -15.43 -1.54 19.58
CA ASP A 309 -14.14 -1.99 20.08
C ASP A 309 -12.96 -1.54 19.19
N ARG A 310 -13.24 -1.12 17.95
CA ARG A 310 -12.25 -0.80 16.93
C ARG A 310 -12.11 0.70 16.65
N ILE A 311 -12.99 1.53 17.21
CA ILE A 311 -13.03 2.96 16.88
C ILE A 311 -11.74 3.69 17.31
N ASP A 312 -11.02 3.19 18.31
CA ASP A 312 -9.74 3.76 18.74
C ASP A 312 -8.52 3.02 18.15
N ASP A 313 -8.77 1.98 17.34
CA ASP A 313 -7.72 1.17 16.74
C ASP A 313 -7.24 1.79 15.42
N GLU A 314 -6.01 2.29 15.41
CA GLU A 314 -5.37 2.82 14.21
C GLU A 314 -5.28 1.77 13.09
N SER A 315 -5.04 0.51 13.44
CA SER A 315 -4.88 -0.58 12.47
C SER A 315 -6.20 -0.88 11.75
N PHE A 316 -7.34 -0.63 12.40
CA PHE A 316 -8.65 -0.73 11.78
C PHE A 316 -8.81 0.30 10.66
N PHE A 317 -8.43 1.56 10.89
CA PHE A 317 -8.50 2.59 9.86
C PHE A 317 -7.43 2.44 8.79
N ASP A 318 -6.20 2.06 9.16
CA ASP A 318 -5.14 1.75 8.20
C ASP A 318 -5.57 0.63 7.24
N SER A 319 -6.26 -0.40 7.73
CA SER A 319 -6.81 -1.48 6.88
C SER A 319 -7.94 -0.99 5.96
N LEU A 320 -8.83 -0.12 6.46
CA LEU A 320 -9.93 0.44 5.67
C LEU A 320 -9.44 1.34 4.53
N LEU A 321 -8.34 2.06 4.81
CA LEU A 321 -7.71 3.04 3.94
C LEU A 321 -6.50 2.49 3.19
N GLU A 322 -6.20 1.20 3.33
CA GLU A 322 -5.09 0.53 2.64
C GLU A 322 -5.04 0.82 1.13
N PRO A 323 -6.17 0.90 0.38
CA PRO A 323 -6.13 1.26 -1.04
C PRO A 323 -5.49 2.61 -1.34
N VAL A 324 -5.38 3.51 -0.36
CA VAL A 324 -4.68 4.78 -0.54
C VAL A 324 -3.18 4.55 -0.73
N VAL A 325 -2.59 3.60 -0.02
CA VAL A 325 -1.14 3.34 -0.02
C VAL A 325 -0.77 2.13 -0.88
N ASN A 326 -1.60 1.09 -0.87
CA ASN A 326 -1.51 -0.10 -1.71
C ASN A 326 -2.26 0.12 -3.02
N ARG A 327 -1.75 1.05 -3.84
CA ARG A 327 -2.33 1.44 -5.14
C ARG A 327 -1.35 1.24 -6.27
N GLN A 328 -1.88 1.14 -7.49
CA GLN A 328 -1.07 1.15 -8.71
C GLN A 328 -0.26 2.46 -8.80
N GLY A 329 1.05 2.32 -9.02
CA GLY A 329 1.92 3.43 -9.39
C GLY A 329 1.69 3.82 -10.85
N VAL A 330 1.53 5.12 -11.12
CA VAL A 330 1.37 5.68 -12.46
C VAL A 330 2.20 6.95 -12.53
N ASP A 331 3.02 7.06 -13.58
CA ASP A 331 3.82 8.26 -13.87
C ASP A 331 2.93 9.51 -14.04
N GLU A 332 3.45 10.68 -13.65
CA GLU A 332 2.71 11.96 -13.67
C GLU A 332 2.24 12.33 -15.09
N ALA A 333 3.09 12.12 -16.11
CA ALA A 333 2.69 12.44 -17.49
C ALA A 333 1.64 11.47 -18.02
N LEU A 334 1.67 10.21 -17.55
CA LEU A 334 0.71 9.20 -17.92
C LEU A 334 -0.65 9.41 -17.23
N ILE A 335 -0.67 9.76 -15.94
CA ILE A 335 -1.91 9.98 -15.20
C ILE A 335 -2.68 11.19 -15.76
N ASP A 336 -1.99 12.27 -16.14
CA ASP A 336 -2.62 13.44 -16.77
C ASP A 336 -3.32 13.08 -18.08
N ARG A 337 -2.69 12.22 -18.89
CA ARG A 337 -3.26 11.73 -20.14
C ARG A 337 -4.50 10.87 -19.89
N ILE A 338 -4.45 10.01 -18.87
CA ILE A 338 -5.57 9.15 -18.47
C ILE A 338 -6.75 10.00 -17.98
N ILE A 339 -6.50 11.01 -17.14
CA ILE A 339 -7.52 11.95 -16.64
C ILE A 339 -8.19 12.67 -17.82
N GLY A 340 -7.40 13.19 -18.76
CA GLY A 340 -7.93 13.84 -19.96
C GLY A 340 -8.83 12.92 -20.79
N ALA A 341 -8.44 11.64 -20.95
CA ALA A 341 -9.26 10.65 -21.64
C ALA A 341 -10.56 10.34 -20.86
N GLY A 342 -10.50 10.29 -19.53
CA GLY A 342 -11.67 10.06 -18.67
C GLY A 342 -12.71 11.16 -18.79
N TYR A 343 -12.30 12.43 -18.86
CA TYR A 343 -13.22 13.54 -19.07
C TYR A 343 -13.94 13.48 -20.43
N VAL A 344 -13.21 13.11 -21.49
CA VAL A 344 -13.81 12.89 -22.82
C VAL A 344 -14.82 11.74 -22.77
N TYR A 345 -14.43 10.61 -22.15
CA TYR A 345 -15.30 9.45 -21.98
C TYR A 345 -16.60 9.82 -21.22
N LEU A 346 -16.49 10.58 -20.13
CA LEU A 346 -17.63 11.00 -19.32
C LEU A 346 -18.57 11.93 -20.10
N GLU A 347 -18.02 12.88 -20.88
CA GLU A 347 -18.81 13.76 -21.74
C GLU A 347 -19.59 12.98 -22.81
N GLU A 348 -18.92 12.04 -23.49
CA GLU A 348 -19.55 11.18 -24.50
C GLU A 348 -20.66 10.30 -23.91
N ARG A 349 -20.45 9.75 -22.71
CA ARG A 349 -21.44 8.97 -21.98
C ARG A 349 -22.67 9.80 -21.62
N HIS A 350 -22.47 11.03 -21.11
CA HIS A 350 -23.58 11.93 -20.81
C HIS A 350 -24.35 12.35 -22.07
N GLN A 351 -23.65 12.65 -23.16
CA GLN A 351 -24.27 12.99 -24.43
C GLN A 351 -25.11 11.82 -24.97
N SER A 352 -24.57 10.60 -24.95
CA SER A 352 -25.28 9.38 -25.35
C SER A 352 -26.51 9.10 -24.49
N ALA A 353 -26.44 9.35 -23.17
CA ALA A 353 -27.56 9.21 -22.27
C ALA A 353 -28.68 10.23 -22.56
N ARG A 354 -28.32 11.49 -22.85
CA ARG A 354 -29.29 12.53 -23.24
C ARG A 354 -30.01 12.19 -24.54
N GLU A 355 -29.26 11.79 -25.57
CA GLU A 355 -29.84 11.40 -26.86
C GLU A 355 -30.76 10.18 -26.73
N SER A 356 -30.41 9.23 -25.86
CA SER A 356 -31.25 8.05 -25.59
C SER A 356 -32.54 8.42 -24.87
N ALA A 357 -32.47 9.33 -23.88
CA ALA A 357 -33.64 9.81 -23.15
C ALA A 357 -34.59 10.60 -24.08
N GLU A 358 -34.06 11.46 -24.94
CA GLU A 358 -34.85 12.19 -25.95
C GLU A 358 -35.56 11.23 -26.92
N ARG A 359 -34.86 10.19 -27.40
CA ARG A 359 -35.45 9.16 -28.28
C ARG A 359 -36.59 8.42 -27.58
N GLU A 360 -36.41 8.03 -26.33
CA GLU A 360 -37.44 7.32 -25.55
C GLU A 360 -38.65 8.22 -25.29
N GLU A 361 -38.46 9.50 -24.99
CA GLU A 361 -39.55 10.47 -24.84
C GLU A 361 -40.37 10.60 -26.14
N ILE A 362 -39.71 10.67 -27.30
CA ILE A 362 -40.38 10.70 -28.60
C ILE A 362 -41.20 9.41 -28.81
N ILE A 363 -40.63 8.24 -28.51
CA ILE A 363 -41.33 6.94 -28.63
C ILE A 363 -42.57 6.90 -27.73
N GLN A 364 -42.47 7.37 -26.48
CA GLN A 364 -43.57 7.39 -25.54
C GLN A 364 -44.69 8.35 -25.98
N ARG A 365 -44.35 9.54 -26.51
CA ARG A 365 -45.33 10.48 -27.07
C ARG A 365 -46.07 9.88 -28.27
N VAL A 366 -45.35 9.26 -29.22
CA VAL A 366 -45.97 8.62 -30.40
C VAL A 366 -46.91 7.47 -30.00
N ARG A 367 -46.53 6.69 -28.97
CA ARG A 367 -47.40 5.62 -28.42
C ARG A 367 -48.62 6.15 -27.68
N ALA A 368 -48.55 7.34 -27.07
CA ALA A 368 -49.67 7.96 -26.38
C ALA A 368 -50.68 8.62 -27.34
N GLU A 369 -50.24 8.97 -28.55
CA GLU A 369 -51.07 9.58 -29.60
C GLU A 369 -51.69 8.56 -30.59
N SER A 370 -51.33 7.28 -30.47
CA SER A 370 -51.89 6.15 -31.23
C SER A 370 -52.93 5.38 -30.41
#